data_AF-R9JIH1-F1
#
_entry.id   AF-R9JIH1-F1
#
_cell.length_a   1.000
_cell.length_b   1.000
_cell.length_c   1.000
_cell.angle_alpha   90.00
_cell.angle_beta   90.00
_cell.angle_gamma   90.00
#
_symmetry.space_group_name_H-M   'P 1'
#
loop_
_entity.id
_entity.type
_entity.pdbx_description
1 polymer ?
#
loop_
_entity_poly.entity_id
_entity_poly.type
_entity_poly.pdbx_seq_one_letter_code
_entity_poly.pdbx_strand_id
1 'polypeptide(L)'
;MLFLLPIFAAVAETAATVTGAVIASAGTIGTTIAAGTAAVGTTVATTVGTAATAVGVEAATATTVGAIAAGTTTTALNVGVIEGGKEILEDVVK
;
A
#
# COMPACT_ATOMS: atom_id res chain seq x y z
N MET A 1 42.32 -16.98 14.04
CA MET A 1 41.15 -16.78 13.16
C MET A 1 41.16 -15.39 12.47
N LEU A 2 42.34 -14.87 12.10
CA LEU A 2 42.50 -13.51 11.56
C LEU A 2 42.09 -13.38 10.07
N PHE A 3 42.03 -14.49 9.34
CA PHE A 3 41.75 -14.51 7.89
C PHE A 3 40.27 -14.40 7.52
N LEU A 4 39.35 -14.62 8.47
CA LEU A 4 37.89 -14.55 8.23
C LEU A 4 37.30 -13.17 8.53
N LEU A 5 38.00 -12.37 9.34
CA LEU A 5 37.59 -11.01 9.72
C LEU A 5 37.32 -10.09 8.50
N PRO A 6 38.19 -10.05 7.47
CA PRO A 6 37.93 -9.23 6.28
C PRO A 6 36.72 -9.72 5.46
N ILE A 7 36.44 -11.03 5.47
CA ILE A 7 35.29 -11.61 4.78
C ILE A 7 33.98 -11.19 5.47
N PHE A 8 33.93 -11.28 6.80
CA PHE A 8 32.75 -10.83 7.56
C PHE A 8 32.49 -9.33 7.40
N ALA A 9 33.54 -8.50 7.31
CA ALA A 9 33.39 -7.07 7.06
C ALA A 9 32.75 -6.78 5.69
N ALA A 10 33.20 -7.46 4.63
CA ALA A 10 32.63 -7.31 3.29
C ALA A 10 31.17 -7.78 3.20
N VAL A 11 30.81 -8.84 3.92
CA VAL A 11 29.42 -9.32 4.02
C VAL A 11 28.53 -8.31 4.75
N ALA A 12 29.01 -7.73 5.85
CA ALA A 12 28.27 -6.72 6.60
C ALA A 12 28.03 -5.44 5.78
N GLU A 13 29.03 -4.99 5.02
CA GLU A 13 28.93 -3.84 4.13
C GLU A 13 27.88 -4.09 3.02
N THR A 14 27.95 -5.26 2.38
CA THR A 14 26.98 -5.65 1.35
C THR A 14 25.57 -5.76 1.92
N ALA A 15 25.40 -6.36 3.10
CA ALA A 15 24.12 -6.46 3.78
C ALA A 15 23.53 -5.08 4.12
N ALA A 16 24.37 -4.14 4.56
CA ALA A 16 23.95 -2.76 4.83
C ALA A 16 23.51 -2.04 3.55
N THR A 17 24.22 -2.21 2.43
CA THR A 17 23.84 -1.65 1.12
C THR A 17 22.51 -2.21 0.63
N VAL A 18 22.34 -3.53 0.69
CA VAL A 18 21.09 -4.20 0.28
C VAL A 18 19.94 -3.75 1.18
N THR A 19 20.14 -3.72 2.50
CA THR A 19 19.12 -3.26 3.45
C THR A 19 18.74 -1.79 3.20
N GLY A 20 19.72 -0.93 2.95
CA GLY A 20 19.49 0.48 2.60
C GLY A 20 18.70 0.64 1.31
N ALA A 21 19.02 -0.15 0.27
CA ALA A 21 18.28 -0.15 -0.99
C ALA A 21 16.84 -0.65 -0.82
N VAL A 22 16.63 -1.70 -0.03
CA VAL A 22 15.28 -2.23 0.28
C VAL A 22 14.45 -1.19 1.03
N ILE A 23 15.01 -0.53 2.05
CA ILE A 23 14.31 0.52 2.81
C ILE A 23 13.94 1.71 1.91
N ALA A 24 14.87 2.15 1.05
CA ALA A 24 14.60 3.24 0.10
C ALA A 24 13.47 2.87 -0.87
N SER A 25 13.47 1.63 -1.37
CA SER A 25 12.44 1.11 -2.29
C SER A 25 11.08 0.98 -1.62
N ALA A 26 11.04 0.51 -0.37
CA ALA A 26 9.81 0.35 0.40
C ALA A 26 9.08 1.69 0.61
N GLY A 27 9.82 2.78 0.81
CA GLY A 27 9.26 4.12 0.89
C GLY A 27 8.53 4.54 -0.39
N THR A 28 9.16 4.36 -1.56
CA THR A 28 8.57 4.70 -2.87
C THR A 28 7.37 3.82 -3.24
N ILE A 29 7.42 2.54 -2.88
CA ILE A 29 6.29 1.61 -3.06
C ILE A 29 5.12 2.05 -2.18
N GLY A 30 5.36 2.34 -0.91
CA GLY A 30 4.33 2.81 0.03
C GLY A 30 3.64 4.10 -0.44
N THR A 31 4.39 5.08 -0.95
CA THR A 31 3.81 6.32 -1.48
C THR A 31 3.00 6.10 -2.76
N THR A 32 3.46 5.21 -3.64
CA THR A 32 2.75 4.85 -4.87
C THR A 32 1.43 4.13 -4.57
N ILE A 33 1.44 3.17 -3.63
CA ILE A 33 0.24 2.48 -3.17
C ILE A 33 -0.73 3.48 -2.53
N ALA A 34 -0.26 4.38 -1.66
CA ALA A 34 -1.10 5.39 -1.05
C ALA A 34 -1.78 6.30 -2.08
N ALA A 35 -1.03 6.76 -3.10
CA ALA A 35 -1.57 7.54 -4.19
C ALA A 35 -2.60 6.76 -5.03
N GLY A 36 -2.31 5.49 -5.34
CA GLY A 36 -3.22 4.61 -6.07
C GLY A 36 -4.52 4.35 -5.32
N THR A 37 -4.44 3.99 -4.04
CA THR A 37 -5.62 3.77 -3.19
C THR A 37 -6.46 5.04 -3.04
N ALA A 38 -5.82 6.21 -2.88
CA ALA A 38 -6.53 7.49 -2.84
C ALA A 38 -7.27 7.77 -4.17
N ALA A 39 -6.62 7.53 -5.31
CA ALA A 39 -7.25 7.70 -6.62
C ALA A 39 -8.46 6.78 -6.80
N VAL A 40 -8.34 5.49 -6.43
CA VAL A 40 -9.46 4.54 -6.46
C VAL A 40 -10.59 5.00 -5.53
N GLY A 41 -10.27 5.44 -4.31
CA GLY A 41 -11.26 6.00 -3.38
C GLY A 41 -12.02 7.19 -3.98
N THR A 42 -11.33 8.14 -4.61
CA THR A 42 -11.98 9.27 -5.29
C THR A 42 -12.88 8.82 -6.44
N THR A 43 -12.44 7.86 -7.26
CA THR A 43 -13.25 7.29 -8.33
C THR A 43 -14.52 6.64 -7.78
N VAL A 44 -14.40 5.80 -6.75
CA VAL A 44 -15.56 5.13 -6.13
C VAL A 44 -16.52 6.14 -5.52
N ALA A 45 -16.04 7.15 -4.78
CA ALA A 45 -16.90 8.19 -4.22
C ALA A 45 -17.73 8.89 -5.30
N THR A 46 -17.07 9.25 -6.40
CA THR A 46 -17.71 9.93 -7.53
C THR A 46 -18.74 9.03 -8.19
N THR A 47 -18.35 7.81 -8.57
CA THR A 47 -19.25 6.87 -9.25
C THR A 47 -20.48 6.53 -8.41
N VAL A 48 -20.29 6.22 -7.13
CA VAL A 48 -21.38 5.86 -6.23
C VAL A 48 -22.28 7.06 -5.93
N GLY A 49 -21.70 8.25 -5.68
CA GLY A 49 -22.47 9.48 -5.47
C GLY A 49 -23.30 9.88 -6.69
N THR A 50 -22.72 9.79 -7.89
CA THR A 50 -23.44 10.04 -9.16
C THR A 50 -24.56 9.02 -9.38
N ALA A 51 -24.30 7.73 -9.12
CA ALA A 51 -25.32 6.69 -9.23
C ALA A 51 -26.47 6.90 -8.23
N ALA A 52 -26.18 7.25 -6.98
CA ALA A 52 -27.17 7.56 -5.96
C ALA A 52 -28.05 8.76 -6.37
N THR A 53 -27.43 9.82 -6.89
CA THR A 53 -28.15 10.99 -7.41
C THR A 53 -29.05 10.62 -8.59
N ALA A 54 -28.56 9.76 -9.51
CA ALA A 54 -29.32 9.32 -10.68
C ALA A 54 -30.59 8.53 -10.33
N VAL A 55 -30.62 7.87 -9.17
CA VAL A 55 -31.81 7.16 -8.66
C VAL A 55 -32.67 8.01 -7.71
N GLY A 56 -32.41 9.32 -7.62
CA GLY A 56 -33.23 10.28 -6.88
C GLY A 56 -32.87 10.45 -5.41
N VAL A 57 -31.72 9.98 -4.96
CA VAL A 57 -31.22 10.26 -3.61
C VAL A 57 -30.84 11.74 -3.50
N GLU A 58 -31.24 12.37 -2.41
CA GLU A 58 -30.90 13.76 -2.10
C GLU A 58 -29.38 13.97 -2.07
N ALA A 59 -28.89 15.11 -2.58
CA ALA A 59 -27.48 15.34 -2.86
C ALA A 59 -26.56 15.18 -1.63
N ALA A 60 -27.01 15.62 -0.45
CA ALA A 60 -26.24 15.44 0.78
C ALA A 60 -26.08 13.96 1.11
N THR A 61 -27.17 13.20 1.03
CA THR A 61 -27.18 11.76 1.28
C THR A 61 -26.35 11.00 0.23
N ALA A 62 -26.46 11.37 -1.05
CA ALA A 62 -25.66 10.77 -2.13
C ALA A 62 -24.15 10.99 -1.92
N THR A 63 -23.77 12.19 -1.46
CA THR A 63 -22.38 12.52 -1.10
C THR A 63 -21.88 11.65 0.05
N THR A 64 -22.70 11.49 1.10
CA THR A 64 -22.37 10.61 2.24
C THR A 64 -22.20 9.16 1.81
N VAL A 65 -23.09 8.63 0.99
CA VAL A 65 -23.00 7.25 0.48
C VAL A 65 -21.74 7.05 -0.37
N GLY A 66 -21.41 8.01 -1.24
CA GLY A 66 -20.16 8.01 -1.99
C GLY A 66 -18.92 7.99 -1.07
N ALA A 67 -18.90 8.84 -0.04
CA ALA A 67 -17.79 8.87 0.92
C ALA A 67 -17.63 7.55 1.70
N ILE A 68 -18.74 6.91 2.10
CA ILE A 68 -18.73 5.59 2.75
C ILE A 68 -18.16 4.53 1.81
N ALA A 69 -18.60 4.51 0.55
CA ALA A 69 -18.10 3.56 -0.44
C ALA A 69 -16.59 3.73 -0.71
N ALA A 70 -16.11 4.97 -0.75
CA ALA A 70 -14.68 5.24 -0.88
C ALA A 70 -13.88 4.80 0.34
N GLY A 71 -14.38 5.08 1.56
CA GLY A 71 -13.71 4.68 2.80
C GLY A 71 -13.64 3.16 2.98
N THR A 72 -14.72 2.45 2.68
CA THR A 72 -14.78 0.98 2.72
C THR A 72 -13.86 0.35 1.67
N THR A 73 -13.84 0.87 0.44
CA THR A 73 -12.93 0.40 -0.62
C THR A 73 -11.46 0.63 -0.25
N THR A 74 -11.12 1.83 0.24
CA THR A 74 -9.76 2.17 0.69
C THR A 74 -9.31 1.23 1.82
N THR A 75 -10.20 0.93 2.77
CA THR A 75 -9.91 -0.01 3.86
C THR A 75 -9.63 -1.41 3.32
N ALA A 76 -10.48 -1.92 2.41
CA ALA A 76 -10.27 -3.23 1.80
C ALA A 76 -8.95 -3.33 1.03
N LEU A 77 -8.61 -2.29 0.26
CA LEU A 77 -7.33 -2.22 -0.46
C LEU A 77 -6.14 -2.20 0.50
N ASN A 78 -6.20 -1.42 1.58
CA ASN A 78 -5.12 -1.37 2.56
C ASN A 78 -4.92 -2.72 3.26
N VAL A 79 -6.01 -3.42 3.62
CA VAL A 79 -5.93 -4.78 4.17
C VAL A 79 -5.31 -5.74 3.16
N GLY A 80 -5.77 -5.74 1.91
CA GLY A 80 -5.23 -6.61 0.86
C GLY A 80 -3.76 -6.38 0.56
N VAL A 81 -3.29 -5.13 0.57
CA VAL A 81 -1.86 -4.79 0.45
C VAL A 81 -1.04 -5.36 1.61
N ILE A 82 -1.55 -5.25 2.84
CA ILE A 82 -0.87 -5.80 4.02
C ILE A 82 -0.79 -7.32 3.95
N GLU A 83 -1.89 -7.99 3.57
CA GLU A 83 -1.94 -9.44 3.42
C GLU A 83 -1.00 -9.93 2.32
N GLY A 84 -1.03 -9.31 1.14
CA GLY A 84 -0.09 -9.64 0.05
C GLY A 84 1.37 -9.38 0.44
N GLY A 85 1.64 -8.32 1.20
CA GLY A 85 2.97 -8.06 1.75
C GLY A 85 3.45 -9.13 2.73
N LYS A 86 2.55 -9.68 3.56
CA LYS A 86 2.84 -10.79 4.47
C LYS A 86 3.15 -12.08 3.71
N GLU A 87 2.37 -12.42 2.70
CA GLU A 87 2.59 -13.61 1.86
C GLU A 87 3.97 -13.59 1.19
N ILE A 88 4.35 -12.44 0.62
CA ILE A 88 5.68 -12.24 0.04
C ILE A 88 6.78 -12.42 1.10
N LEU A 89 6.58 -11.86 2.30
CA LEU A 89 7.56 -11.97 3.37
C LEU A 89 7.71 -13.43 3.84
N GLU A 90 6.61 -14.16 3.96
CA GLU A 90 6.64 -15.59 4.30
C GLU A 90 7.38 -16.42 3.25
N ASP A 91 7.25 -16.10 1.97
CA ASP A 91 7.98 -16.77 0.90
C ASP A 91 9.49 -16.45 0.89
N VAL A 92 9.89 -15.27 1.34
CA VAL A 92 11.32 -14.90 1.49
C VAL A 92 11.97 -15.54 2.71
N VAL A 93 11.19 -15.83 3.77
CA VAL A 93 11.70 -16.39 5.04
C VAL A 93 11.84 -17.92 5.00
N LYS A 94 11.15 -18.62 4.09
CA LYS A 94 11.25 -20.07 3.89
C LYS A 94 12.56 -20.48 3.21
#